data_AF-A0AAW8RAX5-F1
#
_entry.id   AF-A0AAW8RAX5-F1
#
_cell.length_a   1.000
_cell.length_b   1.000
_cell.length_c   1.000
_cell.angle_alpha   90.00
_cell.angle_beta   90.00
_cell.angle_gamma   90.00
#
_symmetry.space_group_name_H-M   'P 1'
#
loop_
_entity.id
_entity.type
_entity.pdbx_description
1 polymer ?
#
loop_
_entity_poly.entity_id
_entity_poly.type
_entity_poly.pdbx_seq_one_letter_code
_entity_poly.pdbx_strand_id
1 'polypeptide(L)'
;MEKGSKEYRNEYNRYVLLFLIDNYYISRIELSKAIGLASSYVREFSNGTRSFGTEALDRFEELVFNKYEPLLDENSFELEQVEKMILELNTSEEVELFRLKGSNALDID
;
A
#
# COMPACT_ATOMS: atom_id res chain seq x y z
N MET A 1 -14.71 3.17 2.62
CA MET A 1 -14.50 3.09 1.14
C MET A 1 -15.10 1.78 0.59
N GLU A 2 -15.28 1.64 -0.73
CA GLU A 2 -15.77 0.38 -1.34
C GLU A 2 -14.61 -0.55 -1.72
N LYS A 3 -14.69 -1.86 -1.39
CA LYS A 3 -13.66 -2.84 -1.74
C LYS A 3 -13.49 -2.92 -3.25
N GLY A 4 -12.25 -2.84 -3.72
CA GLY A 4 -11.92 -2.87 -5.15
C GLY A 4 -12.09 -1.54 -5.88
N SER A 5 -12.60 -0.48 -5.21
CA SER A 5 -12.59 0.86 -5.80
C SER A 5 -11.15 1.36 -6.02
N LYS A 6 -10.98 2.35 -6.90
CA LYS A 6 -9.65 2.93 -7.15
C LYS A 6 -9.05 3.55 -5.88
N GLU A 7 -9.87 4.19 -5.07
CA GLU A 7 -9.49 4.80 -3.80
C GLU A 7 -9.02 3.73 -2.82
N TYR A 8 -9.81 2.67 -2.63
CA TYR A 8 -9.44 1.51 -1.80
C TYR A 8 -8.10 0.91 -2.24
N ARG A 9 -7.96 0.63 -3.54
CA ARG A 9 -6.74 0.05 -4.11
C ARG A 9 -5.52 0.94 -3.87
N ASN A 10 -5.68 2.26 -3.99
CA ASN A 10 -4.59 3.20 -3.71
C ASN A 10 -4.16 3.16 -2.24
N GLU A 11 -5.10 3.18 -1.30
CA GLU A 11 -4.75 3.13 0.13
C GLU A 11 -4.14 1.80 0.53
N TYR A 12 -4.71 0.68 0.06
CA TYR A 12 -4.21 -0.65 0.37
C TYR A 12 -2.82 -0.88 -0.23
N ASN A 13 -2.63 -0.58 -1.51
CA ASN A 13 -1.33 -0.75 -2.16
C ASN A 13 -0.26 0.17 -1.58
N ARG A 14 -0.65 1.36 -1.09
CA ARG A 14 0.26 2.26 -0.36
C ARG A 14 0.71 1.64 0.95
N TYR A 15 -0.23 1.09 1.72
CA TYR A 15 0.11 0.38 2.95
C TYR A 15 1.03 -0.81 2.67
N VAL A 16 0.69 -1.68 1.72
CA VAL A 16 1.52 -2.84 1.35
C VAL A 16 2.93 -2.41 0.94
N LEU A 17 3.05 -1.32 0.18
CA LEU A 17 4.35 -0.77 -0.19
C LEU A 17 5.17 -0.33 1.04
N LEU A 18 4.56 0.39 1.98
CA LEU A 18 5.23 0.82 3.21
C LEU A 18 5.61 -0.37 4.09
N PHE A 19 4.69 -1.32 4.26
CA PHE A 19 4.90 -2.56 4.99
C PHE A 19 6.14 -3.33 4.47
N LEU A 20 6.26 -3.51 3.16
CA LEU A 20 7.41 -4.16 2.53
C LEU A 20 8.73 -3.39 2.72
N ILE A 21 8.67 -2.05 2.72
CA ILE A 21 9.85 -1.20 2.93
C ILE A 21 10.30 -1.26 4.39
N ASP A 22 9.37 -1.13 5.33
CA ASP A 22 9.68 -0.91 6.74
C ASP A 22 9.97 -2.23 7.48
N ASN A 23 9.20 -3.29 7.20
CA ASN A 23 9.35 -4.59 7.88
C ASN A 23 10.34 -5.54 7.20
N TYR A 24 10.51 -5.42 5.88
CA TYR A 24 11.35 -6.31 5.09
C TYR A 24 12.57 -5.62 4.46
N TYR A 25 12.76 -4.32 4.74
CA TYR A 25 13.88 -3.52 4.22
C TYR A 25 14.01 -3.56 2.69
N ILE A 26 12.89 -3.80 1.98
CA ILE A 26 12.88 -3.85 0.53
C ILE A 26 13.14 -2.44 0.00
N SER A 27 14.17 -2.31 -0.84
CA SER A 27 14.55 -1.01 -1.37
C SER A 27 13.46 -0.41 -2.25
N ARG A 28 13.09 0.86 -2.01
CA ARG A 28 12.20 1.61 -2.91
C ARG A 28 12.70 1.63 -4.36
N ILE A 29 14.02 1.60 -4.57
CA ILE A 29 14.62 1.50 -5.92
C ILE A 29 14.30 0.15 -6.54
N GLU A 30 14.44 -0.93 -5.78
CA GLU A 30 14.11 -2.27 -6.24
C GLU A 30 12.62 -2.41 -6.56
N LEU A 31 11.75 -1.87 -5.71
CA LEU A 31 10.30 -1.79 -5.95
C LEU A 31 10.00 -1.00 -7.21
N SER A 32 10.62 0.17 -7.40
CA SER A 32 10.43 0.99 -8.61
C SER A 32 10.81 0.24 -9.89
N LYS A 33 11.91 -0.53 -9.86
CA LYS A 33 12.31 -1.40 -10.98
C LYS A 33 11.32 -2.54 -11.19
N ALA A 34 10.87 -3.18 -10.11
CA ALA A 34 9.92 -4.28 -10.17
C ALA A 34 8.58 -3.84 -10.77
N ILE A 35 8.09 -2.64 -10.44
CA ILE A 35 6.79 -2.10 -10.89
C ILE A 35 6.91 -1.39 -12.26
N GLY A 36 8.13 -1.09 -12.71
CA GLY A 36 8.38 -0.34 -13.95
C GLY A 36 8.00 1.14 -13.87
N LEU A 37 8.08 1.73 -12.67
CA LEU A 37 7.78 3.14 -12.42
C LEU A 37 9.04 3.91 -11.99
N ALA A 38 9.06 5.22 -12.23
CA ALA A 38 10.14 6.06 -11.74
C ALA A 38 10.18 6.06 -10.20
N SER A 39 11.38 6.05 -9.61
CA SER A 39 11.56 6.05 -8.15
C SER A 39 10.88 7.25 -7.46
N SER A 40 10.86 8.42 -8.10
CA SER A 40 10.10 9.58 -7.62
C SER A 40 8.60 9.33 -7.54
N TYR A 41 8.04 8.61 -8.54
CA TYR A 41 6.63 8.24 -8.60
C TYR A 41 6.25 7.31 -7.44
N VAL A 42 7.09 6.31 -7.16
CA VAL A 42 6.91 5.38 -6.04
C VAL A 42 7.05 6.10 -4.70
N ARG A 43 7.97 7.07 -4.59
CA ARG A 43 8.13 7.90 -3.36
C ARG A 43 6.90 8.76 -3.08
N GLU A 44 6.38 9.45 -4.09
CA GLU A 44 5.19 10.28 -3.94
C GLU A 44 3.95 9.43 -3.63
N PHE A 45 3.86 8.25 -4.24
CA PHE A 45 2.81 7.29 -3.93
C PHE A 45 2.90 6.81 -2.48
N SER A 46 4.08 6.37 -2.00
CA SER A 46 4.24 5.93 -0.61
C SER A 46 3.90 7.02 0.40
N ASN A 47 4.17 8.29 0.07
CA ASN A 47 3.96 9.43 0.95
C ASN A 47 2.54 10.03 0.86
N GLY A 48 1.62 9.42 0.12
CA GLY A 48 0.25 9.91 0.01
C GLY A 48 0.04 11.13 -0.89
N THR A 49 1.10 11.72 -1.45
CA THR A 49 1.01 12.93 -2.29
C THR A 49 0.60 12.63 -3.73
N ARG A 50 0.58 11.35 -4.11
CA ARG A 50 0.13 10.87 -5.42
C ARG A 50 -0.66 9.58 -5.29
N SER A 51 -1.66 9.45 -6.17
CA SER A 51 -2.41 8.22 -6.40
C SER A 51 -2.10 7.68 -7.79
N PHE A 52 -2.08 6.37 -7.94
CA PHE A 52 -1.95 5.68 -9.22
C PHE A 52 -3.28 5.66 -9.98
N GLY A 53 -3.17 5.72 -11.31
CA GLY A 53 -4.25 5.37 -12.23
C GLY A 53 -4.47 3.85 -12.27
N THR A 54 -5.59 3.42 -12.85
CA THR A 54 -5.97 2.00 -12.90
C THR A 54 -4.88 1.12 -13.51
N GLU A 55 -4.34 1.47 -14.67
CA GLU A 55 -3.27 0.68 -15.31
C GLU A 55 -2.01 0.55 -14.45
N ALA A 56 -1.66 1.61 -13.70
CA ALA A 56 -0.50 1.59 -12.82
C ALA A 56 -0.78 0.78 -11.54
N LEU A 57 -2.02 0.77 -11.04
CA LEU A 57 -2.44 -0.12 -9.95
C LEU A 57 -2.43 -1.58 -10.39
N ASP A 58 -2.96 -1.89 -11.59
CA ASP A 58 -2.98 -3.26 -12.10
C ASP A 58 -1.56 -3.83 -12.22
N ARG A 59 -0.63 -3.05 -12.79
CA ARG A 59 0.79 -3.42 -12.86
C ARG A 59 1.44 -3.54 -11.49
N PHE A 60 1.13 -2.62 -10.57
CA PHE A 60 1.64 -2.70 -9.21
C PHE A 60 1.21 -4.00 -8.54
N GLU A 61 -0.09 -4.31 -8.59
CA GLU A 61 -0.66 -5.48 -7.97
C GLU A 61 -0.07 -6.76 -8.56
N GLU A 62 -0.04 -6.85 -9.89
CA GLU A 62 0.57 -7.99 -10.58
C GLU A 62 2.05 -8.17 -10.18
N LEU A 63 2.85 -7.10 -10.14
CA LEU A 63 4.29 -7.24 -9.95
C LEU A 63 4.67 -7.41 -8.47
N VAL A 64 4.03 -6.66 -7.57
CA VAL A 64 4.34 -6.70 -6.14
C VAL A 64 3.77 -7.97 -5.50
N PHE A 65 2.52 -8.32 -5.77
CA PHE A 65 1.89 -9.46 -5.11
C PHE A 65 2.48 -10.78 -5.63
N ASN A 66 2.84 -10.89 -6.91
CA ASN A 66 3.55 -12.07 -7.39
C ASN A 66 4.98 -12.17 -6.85
N LYS A 67 5.71 -11.04 -6.79
CA LYS A 67 7.12 -11.07 -6.37
C LYS A 67 7.28 -11.35 -4.88
N TYR A 68 6.37 -10.84 -4.06
CA TYR A 68 6.46 -10.93 -2.60
C TYR A 68 5.35 -11.80 -1.99
N GLU A 69 4.68 -12.63 -2.80
CA GLU A 69 3.62 -13.55 -2.38
C GLU A 69 3.94 -14.27 -1.06
N PRO A 70 5.13 -14.91 -0.87
CA PRO A 70 5.40 -15.63 0.37
C PRO A 70 5.39 -14.73 1.60
N LEU A 71 5.90 -13.50 1.48
CA LEU A 71 5.93 -12.54 2.59
C LEU A 71 4.52 -12.00 2.89
N LEU A 72 3.72 -11.78 1.86
CA LEU A 72 2.36 -11.28 2.03
C LEU A 72 1.46 -12.37 2.64
N ASP A 73 1.63 -13.63 2.23
CA ASP A 73 0.90 -14.78 2.78
C ASP A 73 1.21 -15.02 4.26
N GLU A 74 2.49 -14.92 4.64
CA GLU A 74 2.92 -15.02 6.05
C GLU A 74 2.27 -13.96 6.95
N ASN A 75 1.87 -12.81 6.38
CA ASN A 75 1.24 -11.70 7.10
C ASN A 75 -0.23 -11.48 6.71
N SER A 76 -0.87 -12.48 6.11
CA SER A 76 -2.24 -12.39 5.61
C SER A 76 -3.24 -11.90 6.67
N PHE A 77 -3.09 -12.32 7.93
CA PHE A 77 -3.94 -11.84 9.02
C PHE A 77 -3.83 -10.33 9.27
N GLU A 78 -2.60 -9.78 9.28
CA GLU A 78 -2.36 -8.33 9.43
C GLU A 78 -2.92 -7.57 8.24
N LEU A 79 -2.65 -8.04 7.02
CA LEU A 79 -3.19 -7.45 5.79
C LEU A 79 -4.73 -7.44 5.79
N GLU A 80 -5.38 -8.50 6.25
CA GLU A 80 -6.84 -8.55 6.40
C GLU A 80 -7.39 -7.53 7.42
N GLN A 81 -6.67 -7.26 8.51
CA GLN A 81 -7.10 -6.22 9.46
C GLN A 81 -7.02 -4.83 8.81
N VAL A 82 -5.96 -4.58 8.06
CA VAL A 82 -5.78 -3.32 7.33
C VAL A 82 -6.85 -3.15 6.26
N GLU A 83 -7.21 -4.21 5.53
CA GLU A 83 -8.33 -4.16 4.60
C GLU A 83 -9.62 -3.70 5.30
N LYS A 84 -9.95 -4.27 6.46
CA LYS A 84 -11.14 -3.89 7.25
C LYS A 84 -11.08 -2.42 7.68
N MET A 85 -9.93 -1.97 8.19
CA MET A 85 -9.73 -0.57 8.57
C MET A 85 -9.97 0.39 7.41
N ILE A 86 -9.41 0.12 6.23
CA ILE A 86 -9.58 0.98 5.04
C ILE A 86 -11.05 1.04 4.62
N LEU A 87 -11.77 -0.08 4.71
CA LEU A 87 -13.19 -0.13 4.37
C LEU A 87 -14.04 0.75 5.30
N GLU A 88 -13.64 0.87 6.57
CA GLU A 88 -14.29 1.70 7.58
C GLU A 88 -13.96 3.21 7.48
N LEU A 89 -12.96 3.61 6.68
CA LEU A 89 -12.65 5.03 6.46
C LEU A 89 -13.76 5.69 5.63
N ASN A 90 -14.36 6.75 6.20
CA ASN A 90 -15.51 7.45 5.62
C ASN A 90 -15.25 8.93 5.33
N THR A 91 -14.19 9.51 5.92
CA THR A 91 -13.85 10.92 5.78
C THR A 91 -12.41 11.11 5.31
N SER A 92 -12.12 12.26 4.70
CA SER A 92 -10.75 12.60 4.28
C SER A 92 -9.77 12.70 5.44
N GLU A 93 -10.26 13.09 6.63
CA GLU A 93 -9.44 13.20 7.85
C GLU A 93 -9.02 11.81 8.35
N GLU A 94 -9.96 10.86 8.41
CA GLU A 94 -9.65 9.46 8.77
C GLU A 94 -8.63 8.84 7.81
N VAL A 95 -8.74 9.14 6.51
CA VAL A 95 -7.78 8.69 5.49
C VAL A 95 -6.40 9.28 5.74
N GLU A 96 -6.32 10.56 6.06
CA GLU A 96 -5.03 11.21 6.34
C GLU A 96 -4.40 10.65 7.63
N LEU A 97 -5.20 10.45 8.68
CA LEU A 97 -4.75 9.80 9.92
C LEU A 97 -4.23 8.38 9.65
N PHE A 98 -4.94 7.60 8.82
CA PHE A 98 -4.48 6.28 8.41
C PHE A 98 -3.12 6.34 7.69
N ARG A 99 -2.95 7.27 6.73
CA ARG A 99 -1.69 7.45 6.02
C ARG A 99 -0.53 7.87 6.92
N LEU A 100 -0.80 8.69 7.93
CA LEU A 100 0.22 9.12 8.90
C LEU A 100 0.74 7.96 9.76
N LYS A 101 -0.10 6.95 10.04
CA LYS A 101 0.35 5.73 10.73
C LYS A 101 1.28 4.88 9.86
N GLY A 102 1.19 4.97 8.54
CA GLY A 102 2.05 4.23 7.62
C GLY A 102 1.95 2.72 7.78
N SER A 103 3.10 2.04 7.89
CA SER A 103 3.18 0.59 8.13
C SER A 103 2.70 0.18 9.54
N ASN A 104 2.64 1.12 10.49
CA ASN A 104 2.21 0.90 11.88
C ASN A 104 0.69 1.09 12.07
N ALA A 105 -0.11 0.92 11.01
CA ALA A 105 -1.56 1.17 11.06
C ALA A 105 -2.29 0.34 12.14
N LEU A 106 -1.75 -0.83 12.49
CA LEU A 106 -2.30 -1.72 13.50
C LEU A 106 -1.78 -1.48 14.93
N ASP A 107 -0.79 -0.59 15.10
CA ASP A 107 -0.27 -0.28 16.43
C ASP A 107 -1.37 0.43 17.26
N ILE A 108 -1.57 -0.09 18.47
CA ILE A 108 -2.48 0.48 19.45
C ILE A 108 -1.63 1.46 20.28
N ASP A 109 -1.77 2.75 20.00
CA ASP A 109 -1.26 3.83 20.88
C ASP A 109 -1.97 3.82 22.25
#